data_AF-A0A2E5YJM2-F1
#
_entry.id   AF-A0A2E5YJM2-F1
#
_cell.length_a   1.000
_cell.length_b   1.000
_cell.length_c   1.000
_cell.angle_alpha   90.00
_cell.angle_beta   90.00
_cell.angle_gamma   90.00
#
_symmetry.space_group_name_H-M   'P 1'
#
loop_
_entity.id
_entity.type
_entity.pdbx_description
1 polymer ?
#
loop_
_entity_poly.entity_id
_entity_poly.type
_entity_poly.pdbx_seq_one_letter_code
_entity_poly.pdbx_strand_id
1 'polypeptide(L)'
;MERIRVLDPTAPPPAVSTDPGPDAGSLAGKTIGFRLDQTWQSFFHVRDEWVGRFEEAGARVRVWDAGHRVGEEGEQTRRELGEFADAVDIAVVGLGN
;
A
#
# COMPACT_ATOMS: atom_id res chain seq x y z
N MET A 1 -21.18 -12.21 46.71
CA MET A 1 -20.47 -12.63 45.48
C MET A 1 -19.09 -12.02 45.52
N GLU A 2 -18.06 -12.85 45.59
CA GLU A 2 -16.67 -12.39 45.54
C GLU A 2 -16.28 -12.09 44.09
N ARG A 3 -15.62 -10.94 43.87
CA ARG A 3 -15.15 -10.52 42.54
C ARG A 3 -13.75 -11.07 42.30
N ILE A 4 -13.54 -11.60 41.10
CA ILE A 4 -12.23 -12.07 40.63
C ILE A 4 -11.53 -10.93 39.90
N ARG A 5 -10.20 -10.79 40.08
CA ARG A 5 -9.39 -9.81 39.38
C ARG A 5 -8.81 -10.43 38.11
N VAL A 6 -9.21 -9.90 36.95
CA VAL A 6 -8.62 -10.27 35.65
C VAL A 6 -7.53 -9.26 35.32
N LEU A 7 -6.34 -9.75 35.01
CA LEU A 7 -5.23 -8.94 34.53
C LEU A 7 -5.23 -8.98 33.00
N ASP A 8 -5.12 -7.83 32.35
CA ASP A 8 -4.93 -7.73 30.91
C ASP A 8 -3.41 -7.70 30.62
N PRO A 9 -2.84 -8.75 30.01
CA PRO A 9 -1.42 -8.81 29.68
C PRO A 9 -1.09 -8.06 28.38
N THR A 10 -2.07 -7.42 27.73
CA THR A 10 -1.87 -6.76 26.44
C THR A 10 -1.14 -5.45 26.64
N ALA A 11 -0.01 -5.28 25.96
CA ALA A 11 0.65 -3.98 25.87
C ALA A 11 -0.25 -3.01 25.09
N PRO A 12 -0.36 -1.73 25.50
CA PRO A 12 -1.04 -0.73 24.70
C PRO A 12 -0.36 -0.62 23.33
N PRO A 13 -1.11 -0.40 22.24
CA PRO A 13 -0.52 -0.18 20.93
C PRO A 13 0.43 1.02 20.98
N PRO A 14 1.51 1.03 20.17
CA PRO A 14 2.37 2.18 20.09
C PRO A 14 1.59 3.41 19.62
N ALA A 15 2.01 4.59 20.05
CA ALA A 15 1.51 5.83 19.48
C ALA A 15 1.88 5.86 17.99
N VAL A 16 0.88 5.78 17.12
CA VAL A 16 1.07 5.86 15.67
C VAL A 16 0.87 7.31 15.22
N SER A 17 1.76 7.77 14.35
CA SER A 17 1.54 9.02 13.62
C SER A 17 0.48 8.78 12.56
N THR A 18 -0.55 9.62 12.51
CA THR A 18 -1.55 9.63 11.43
C THR A 18 -1.08 10.46 10.23
N ASP A 19 0.23 10.63 10.06
CA ASP A 19 0.80 11.40 8.96
C ASP A 19 0.39 10.76 7.63
N PRO A 20 -0.38 11.48 6.78
CA PRO A 20 -0.80 10.96 5.48
C PRO A 20 0.36 10.88 4.47
N GLY A 21 1.55 11.34 4.85
CA GLY A 21 2.70 11.49 3.99
C GLY A 21 2.72 12.87 3.31
N PRO A 22 3.67 13.07 2.38
CA PRO A 22 3.83 14.33 1.69
C PRO A 22 2.59 14.72 0.88
N ASP A 23 2.30 16.02 0.80
CA ASP A 23 1.27 16.53 -0.10
C ASP A 23 1.67 16.27 -1.57
N ALA A 24 0.78 15.58 -2.27
CA ALA A 24 0.91 15.24 -3.69
C ALA A 24 0.65 16.44 -4.61
N GLY A 25 0.03 17.51 -4.10
CA GLY A 25 -0.48 18.61 -4.91
C GLY A 25 -1.57 18.17 -5.89
N SER A 26 -1.66 18.88 -7.03
CA SER A 26 -2.61 18.49 -8.09
C SER A 26 -2.26 17.14 -8.69
N LEU A 27 -3.25 16.26 -8.79
CA LEU A 27 -3.08 14.91 -9.36
C LEU A 27 -3.21 14.88 -10.89
N ALA A 28 -3.75 15.95 -11.49
CA ALA A 28 -3.96 16.02 -12.93
C ALA A 28 -2.65 15.83 -13.70
N GLY A 29 -2.63 14.85 -14.62
CA GLY A 29 -1.47 14.51 -15.44
C GLY A 29 -0.40 13.65 -14.75
N LYS A 30 -0.48 13.42 -13.43
CA LYS A 30 0.45 12.55 -12.69
C LYS A 30 0.16 11.07 -12.95
N THR A 31 1.17 10.24 -12.72
CA THR A 31 1.09 8.79 -12.74
C THR A 31 1.11 8.28 -11.30
N ILE A 32 -0.02 7.74 -10.84
CA ILE A 32 -0.16 7.12 -9.53
C ILE A 32 0.13 5.63 -9.65
N GLY A 33 1.11 5.15 -8.90
CA GLY A 33 1.45 3.75 -8.78
C GLY A 33 0.66 3.07 -7.68
N PHE A 34 0.11 1.90 -7.94
CA PHE A 34 -0.37 0.96 -6.93
C PHE A 34 0.53 -0.26 -6.90
N ARG A 35 1.21 -0.46 -5.76
CA ARG A 35 1.92 -1.71 -5.49
C ARG A 35 1.02 -2.63 -4.68
N LEU A 36 0.79 -3.83 -5.19
CA LEU A 36 -0.05 -4.86 -4.59
C LEU A 36 0.76 -6.13 -4.29
N ASP A 37 0.14 -7.04 -3.55
CA ASP A 37 0.63 -8.39 -3.30
C ASP A 37 -0.59 -9.32 -3.21
N GLN A 38 -0.56 -10.46 -3.91
CA GLN A 38 -1.68 -11.40 -3.95
C GLN A 38 -2.08 -11.97 -2.59
N THR A 39 -1.19 -11.91 -1.59
CA THR A 39 -1.49 -12.35 -0.23
C THR A 39 -2.55 -11.49 0.46
N TRP A 40 -2.79 -10.26 -0.02
CA TRP A 40 -3.74 -9.33 0.61
C TRP A 40 -4.94 -8.99 -0.27
N GLN A 41 -5.85 -9.96 -0.41
CA GLN A 41 -7.01 -9.86 -1.30
C GLN A 41 -7.94 -8.67 -1.01
N SER A 42 -8.10 -8.27 0.26
CA SER A 42 -8.95 -7.11 0.60
C SER A 42 -8.41 -5.80 0.05
N PHE A 43 -7.11 -5.72 -0.25
CA PHE A 43 -6.51 -4.53 -0.84
C PHE A 43 -6.90 -4.32 -2.31
N PHE A 44 -7.36 -5.37 -3.01
CA PHE A 44 -7.93 -5.21 -4.35
C PHE A 44 -9.21 -4.38 -4.34
N HIS A 45 -10.03 -4.48 -3.27
CA HIS A 45 -11.21 -3.64 -3.15
C HIS A 45 -10.86 -2.15 -2.97
N VAL A 46 -9.85 -1.88 -2.14
CA VAL A 46 -9.32 -0.51 -1.95
C VAL A 46 -8.76 0.04 -3.25
N ARG A 47 -7.98 -0.77 -3.98
CA ARG A 47 -7.48 -0.43 -5.32
C ARG A 47 -8.64 -0.02 -6.24
N ASP A 48 -9.68 -0.83 -6.36
CA ASP A 48 -10.77 -0.58 -7.31
C ASP A 48 -11.50 0.73 -7.01
N GLU A 49 -11.76 1.01 -5.74
CA GLU A 49 -12.37 2.28 -5.34
C GLU A 49 -11.45 3.47 -5.64
N TRP A 50 -10.15 3.35 -5.38
CA TRP A 50 -9.23 4.48 -5.46
C TRP A 50 -8.77 4.75 -6.89
N VAL A 51 -8.62 3.72 -7.73
CA VAL A 51 -8.29 3.88 -9.15
C VAL A 51 -9.28 4.83 -9.82
N GLY A 52 -10.59 4.57 -9.65
CA GLY A 52 -11.62 5.43 -10.23
C GLY A 52 -11.52 6.88 -9.76
N ARG A 53 -11.28 7.12 -8.47
CA ARG A 53 -11.11 8.47 -7.92
C ARG A 53 -9.87 9.19 -8.44
N PHE A 54 -8.77 8.48 -8.63
CA PHE A 54 -7.55 9.06 -9.19
C PHE A 54 -7.73 9.44 -10.67
N GLU A 55 -8.40 8.59 -11.44
CA GLU A 55 -8.73 8.87 -12.84
C GLU A 55 -9.71 10.04 -12.97
N GLU A 56 -10.73 10.12 -12.11
CA GLU A 56 -11.65 11.28 -12.01
C GLU A 56 -10.89 12.58 -11.68
N ALA A 57 -9.82 12.50 -10.89
CA ALA A 57 -8.94 13.63 -10.59
C ALA A 57 -7.95 13.97 -11.74
N GLY A 58 -8.04 13.26 -12.88
CA GLY A 58 -7.22 13.49 -14.07
C GLY A 58 -5.83 12.83 -14.00
N ALA A 59 -5.60 11.92 -13.07
CA ALA A 59 -4.37 11.15 -13.01
C ALA A 59 -4.41 9.91 -13.91
N ARG A 60 -3.24 9.33 -14.17
CA ARG A 60 -3.07 8.01 -14.79
C ARG A 60 -2.72 7.02 -13.69
N VAL A 61 -3.30 5.82 -13.71
CA VAL A 61 -3.00 4.80 -12.69
C VAL A 61 -2.20 3.65 -13.30
N ARG A 62 -1.13 3.25 -12.62
CA ARG A 62 -0.31 2.07 -12.95
C ARG A 62 -0.37 1.09 -11.79
N VAL A 63 -0.81 -0.13 -12.05
CA VAL A 63 -0.85 -1.19 -11.05
C VAL A 63 0.30 -2.15 -11.29
N TRP A 64 1.02 -2.51 -10.23
CA TRP A 64 2.02 -3.56 -10.23
C TRP A 64 1.74 -4.55 -9.09
N ASP A 65 1.55 -5.82 -9.47
CA ASP A 65 1.41 -6.93 -8.53
C ASP A 65 2.79 -7.54 -8.29
N ALA A 66 3.29 -7.41 -7.06
CA ALA A 66 4.63 -7.85 -6.75
C ALA A 66 4.70 -9.39 -6.72
N GLY A 67 5.66 -9.95 -7.44
CA GLY A 67 5.93 -11.38 -7.46
C GLY A 67 6.64 -11.91 -6.21
N HIS A 68 7.16 -13.13 -6.35
CA HIS A 68 7.95 -13.79 -5.30
C HIS A 68 9.27 -13.07 -5.03
N ARG A 69 9.83 -13.26 -3.83
CA ARG A 69 11.01 -12.49 -3.34
C ARG A 69 12.28 -13.34 -3.22
N VAL A 70 12.28 -14.57 -3.73
CA VAL A 70 13.37 -15.54 -3.56
C VAL A 70 13.77 -16.14 -4.91
N GLY A 71 15.07 -16.42 -5.08
CA GLY A 71 15.59 -17.02 -6.30
C GLY A 71 15.50 -16.10 -7.51
N GLU A 72 15.42 -16.68 -8.70
CA GLU A 72 15.34 -15.96 -9.98
C GLU A 72 14.11 -15.04 -10.06
N GLU A 73 12.96 -15.51 -9.58
CA GLU A 73 11.73 -14.72 -9.50
C GLU A 73 11.87 -13.52 -8.55
N GLY A 74 12.68 -13.66 -7.49
CA GLY A 74 13.03 -12.58 -6.58
C GLY A 74 13.86 -11.48 -7.25
N GLU A 75 14.84 -11.86 -8.06
CA GLU A 75 15.64 -10.90 -8.83
C GLU A 75 14.80 -10.18 -9.89
N GLN A 76 13.89 -10.90 -10.55
CA GLN A 76 12.93 -10.29 -11.48
C GLN A 76 12.01 -9.30 -10.76
N THR A 77 11.40 -9.69 -9.64
CA THR A 77 10.51 -8.83 -8.85
C THR A 77 11.24 -7.58 -8.37
N ARG A 78 12.52 -7.69 -8.00
CA ARG A 78 13.34 -6.53 -7.62
C ARG A 78 13.59 -5.59 -8.80
N ARG A 79 13.85 -6.12 -9.99
CA ARG A 79 14.01 -5.31 -11.21
C ARG A 79 12.71 -4.57 -11.53
N GLU A 80 11.59 -5.28 -11.53
CA GLU A 80 10.26 -4.71 -11.80
C GLU A 80 9.87 -3.64 -10.77
N LEU A 81 10.25 -3.82 -9.49
CA LEU A 81 10.07 -2.79 -8.47
C LEU A 81 10.79 -1.49 -8.83
N GLY A 82 12.03 -1.58 -9.33
CA GLY A 82 12.79 -0.42 -9.79
C GLY A 82 12.10 0.26 -10.97
N GLU A 83 11.73 -0.52 -11.99
CA GLU A 83 10.99 -0.02 -13.15
C GLU A 83 9.64 0.62 -12.78
N PHE A 84 8.95 0.08 -11.77
CA PHE A 84 7.73 0.66 -11.23
C PHE A 84 8.00 1.99 -10.54
N ALA A 85 8.99 2.04 -9.65
CA ALA A 85 9.35 3.25 -8.91
C ALA A 85 9.78 4.40 -9.83
N ASP A 86 10.53 4.10 -10.89
CA ASP A 86 10.97 5.09 -11.88
C ASP A 86 9.83 5.62 -12.76
N ALA A 87 8.72 4.88 -12.85
CA ALA A 87 7.62 5.17 -13.76
C ALA A 87 6.43 5.90 -13.11
N VAL A 88 6.48 6.17 -11.80
CA VAL A 88 5.36 6.75 -11.04
C VAL A 88 5.79 8.02 -10.33
N ASP A 89 4.90 9.01 -10.28
CA ASP A 89 5.13 10.26 -9.54
C ASP A 89 4.87 10.06 -8.04
N ILE A 90 3.90 9.20 -7.72
CA ILE A 90 3.43 8.90 -6.36
C ILE A 90 3.11 7.41 -6.31
N ALA A 91 3.44 6.73 -5.21
CA ALA A 91 3.10 5.32 -5.01
C ALA A 91 2.21 5.13 -3.78
N VAL A 92 1.09 4.43 -3.97
CA VAL A 92 0.29 3.83 -2.91
C VAL A 92 0.76 2.39 -2.74
N VAL A 93 1.36 2.11 -1.58
CA VAL A 93 1.96 0.80 -1.30
C VAL A 93 1.10 0.05 -0.31
N GLY A 94 0.42 -1.00 -0.78
CA GLY A 94 -0.24 -1.97 0.09
C GLY A 94 0.81 -2.79 0.81
N LEU A 95 1.12 -2.45 2.05
CA LEU A 95 1.94 -3.27 2.94
C LEU A 95 1.04 -4.09 3.85
N GLY A 96 1.04 -5.41 3.66
CA GLY A 96 1.06 -6.31 4.80
C GLY A 96 2.51 -6.34 5.30
N ASN A 97 2.74 -5.89 6.53
CA ASN A 97 4.03 -6.02 7.22
C ASN A 97 4.45 -7.48 7.36
#